data_AF-A3ZPQ9-F1
#
_entry.id   AF-A3ZPQ9-F1
#
_cell.length_a   1.000
_cell.length_b   1.000
_cell.length_c   1.000
_cell.angle_alpha   90.00
_cell.angle_beta   90.00
_cell.angle_gamma   90.00
#
_symmetry.space_group_name_H-M   'P 1'
#
loop_
_entity.id
_entity.type
_entity.pdbx_description
1 polymer ?
#
loop_
_entity_poly.entity_id
_entity_poly.type
_entity_poly.pdbx_seq_one_letter_code
_entity_poly.pdbx_strand_id
1 'polypeptide(L)'
;MKGLYAITAISEGNPVGAFVLAMNADDAAHKASARLGESGRMTHLYRLCDATASTLKRNQLLQNCSKADQVEFVTETLLEIVDVMQRQVVFLQSTVTEMARALEIKEKMQSETKPFKIFRFAVQNPEGEVKFYETMAPSLGPAFKVAMNFAKSQYGPEAKPDFIAEVPDDE
;
A
#
# COMPACT_ATOMS: atom_id res chain seq x y z
N MET A 1 36.12 -15.51 22.27
CA MET A 1 35.97 -15.95 20.86
C MET A 1 34.59 -15.49 20.40
N LYS A 2 34.47 -14.78 19.27
CA LYS A 2 33.16 -14.28 18.79
C LYS A 2 32.30 -15.44 18.25
N GLY A 3 31.01 -15.40 18.52
CA GLY A 3 30.00 -16.28 17.93
C GLY A 3 29.14 -15.54 16.90
N LEU A 4 28.61 -16.29 15.93
CA LEU A 4 27.55 -15.84 15.03
C LEU A 4 26.20 -16.17 15.65
N TYR A 5 25.37 -15.15 15.83
CA TYR A 5 24.02 -15.28 16.38
C TYR A 5 22.99 -14.93 15.32
N ALA A 6 21.98 -15.77 15.17
CA ALA A 6 20.77 -15.46 14.42
C ALA A 6 19.76 -14.82 15.37
N ILE A 7 19.12 -13.76 14.91
CA ILE A 7 18.17 -12.97 15.69
C ILE A 7 16.89 -12.86 14.90
N THR A 8 15.77 -13.09 15.57
CA THR A 8 14.46 -12.70 15.04
C THR A 8 13.86 -11.65 15.96
N ALA A 9 13.18 -10.69 15.36
CA ALA A 9 12.54 -9.60 16.07
C ALA A 9 11.26 -9.17 15.36
N ILE A 10 10.50 -8.30 16.01
CA ILE A 10 9.37 -7.59 15.43
C ILE A 10 9.75 -6.12 15.43
N SER A 11 9.79 -5.49 14.25
CA SER A 11 10.04 -4.05 14.08
C SER A 11 8.86 -3.46 13.34
N GLU A 12 8.24 -2.41 13.91
CA GLU A 12 7.09 -1.73 13.30
C GLU A 12 5.94 -2.69 12.91
N GLY A 13 5.72 -3.73 13.73
CA GLY A 13 4.69 -4.74 13.50
C GLY A 13 5.06 -5.85 12.51
N ASN A 14 6.25 -5.80 11.89
CA ASN A 14 6.70 -6.79 10.91
C ASN A 14 7.79 -7.70 11.47
N PRO A 15 7.76 -9.01 11.17
CA PRO A 15 8.83 -9.92 11.55
C PRO A 15 10.10 -9.61 10.74
N VAL A 16 11.22 -9.45 11.44
CA VAL A 16 12.54 -9.21 10.84
C VAL A 16 13.54 -10.20 11.40
N GLY A 17 14.49 -10.62 10.56
CA GLY A 17 15.63 -11.44 10.96
C GLY A 17 16.92 -10.66 10.77
N ALA A 18 17.96 -11.00 11.53
CA ALA A 18 19.31 -10.47 11.34
C ALA A 18 20.33 -11.49 11.84
N PHE A 19 21.60 -11.32 11.45
CA PHE A 19 22.70 -12.01 12.11
C PHE A 19 23.67 -11.01 12.72
N VAL A 20 24.21 -11.36 13.88
CA VAL A 20 25.12 -10.50 14.64
C VAL A 20 26.34 -11.30 15.09
N LEU A 21 27.52 -10.68 14.95
CA LEU A 21 28.75 -11.15 15.55
C LEU A 21 28.93 -10.55 16.95
N ALA A 22 29.02 -11.42 17.95
CA ALA A 22 29.09 -11.01 19.35
C ALA A 22 29.97 -11.93 20.18
N MET A 23 30.53 -11.41 21.27
CA MET A 23 31.38 -12.19 22.18
C MET A 23 30.58 -13.20 23.01
N ASN A 24 29.33 -12.87 23.34
CA ASN A 24 28.40 -13.69 24.11
C ASN A 24 26.94 -13.30 23.76
N ALA A 25 25.97 -13.94 24.40
CA ALA A 25 24.55 -13.67 24.15
C ALA A 25 24.14 -12.25 24.57
N ASP A 26 24.69 -11.73 25.67
CA ASP A 26 24.36 -10.39 26.17
C ASP A 26 24.84 -9.29 25.21
N ASP A 27 26.07 -9.43 24.69
CA ASP A 27 26.63 -8.54 23.66
C ASP A 27 25.81 -8.61 22.37
N ALA A 28 25.34 -9.81 21.97
CA ALA A 28 24.47 -9.98 20.82
C ALA A 28 23.12 -9.27 21.01
N ALA A 29 22.49 -9.47 22.17
CA ALA A 29 21.23 -8.84 22.53
C ALA A 29 21.35 -7.31 22.57
N HIS A 30 22.44 -6.79 23.14
CA HIS A 30 22.69 -5.36 23.22
C HIS A 30 22.86 -4.75 21.83
N LYS A 31 23.70 -5.34 20.97
CA LYS A 31 23.90 -4.88 19.59
C LYS A 31 22.62 -4.94 18.76
N ALA A 32 21.84 -6.01 18.91
CA ALA A 32 20.56 -6.16 18.22
C ALA A 32 19.53 -5.13 18.66
N SER A 33 19.42 -4.90 19.97
CA SER A 33 18.49 -3.91 20.54
C SER A 33 18.86 -2.49 20.07
N ALA A 34 20.15 -2.16 20.03
CA ALA A 34 20.61 -0.88 19.49
C ALA A 34 20.21 -0.67 18.02
N ARG A 35 20.18 -1.73 17.21
CA ARG A 35 19.77 -1.67 15.79
C ARG A 35 18.26 -1.63 15.60
N LEU A 36 17.50 -2.29 16.47
CA LEU A 36 16.04 -2.36 16.42
C LEU A 36 15.36 -1.04 16.84
N GLY A 37 16.05 -0.20 17.62
CA GLY A 37 15.49 1.04 18.14
C GLY A 37 14.42 0.81 19.21
N GLU A 38 13.74 1.87 19.63
CA GLU A 38 12.80 1.84 20.77
C GLU A 38 11.51 1.06 20.50
N SER A 39 11.09 0.96 19.22
CA SER A 39 9.85 0.30 18.80
C SER A 39 10.01 -1.19 18.48
N GLY A 40 11.25 -1.68 18.40
CA GLY A 40 11.54 -3.06 18.05
C GLY A 40 11.60 -3.98 19.26
N ARG A 41 11.06 -5.19 19.12
CA ARG A 41 11.13 -6.24 20.15
C ARG A 41 11.85 -7.46 19.61
N MET A 42 12.97 -7.81 20.22
CA MET A 42 13.64 -9.09 19.96
C MET A 42 12.77 -10.24 20.46
N THR A 43 12.56 -11.26 19.62
CA THR A 43 11.76 -12.45 19.94
C THR A 43 12.63 -13.66 20.22
N HIS A 44 13.67 -13.87 19.41
CA HIS A 44 14.60 -14.97 19.61
C HIS A 44 16.04 -14.58 19.31
N LEU A 45 16.95 -15.23 20.03
CA LEU A 45 18.40 -15.11 19.86
C LEU A 45 18.99 -16.52 19.91
N TYR A 46 19.60 -16.96 18.82
CA TYR A 46 20.18 -18.30 18.69
C TYR A 46 21.64 -18.20 18.28
N ARG A 47 22.53 -18.81 19.07
CA ARG A 47 23.92 -19.00 18.63
C ARG A 47 23.96 -20.08 17.55
N LEU A 48 24.42 -19.73 16.36
CA LEU A 48 24.57 -20.66 15.25
C LEU A 48 25.89 -21.41 15.33
N CYS A 49 27.00 -20.67 15.41
CA CYS A 49 28.32 -21.26 15.39
C CYS A 49 29.39 -20.28 15.90
N ASP A 50 30.61 -20.77 16.06
CA ASP A 50 31.77 -19.90 16.23
C ASP A 50 32.03 -19.11 14.95
N ALA A 51 32.34 -17.83 15.09
CA ALA A 51 32.61 -16.94 13.97
C ALA A 51 34.07 -17.03 13.53
N THR A 52 34.55 -18.26 13.28
CA THR A 52 35.89 -18.50 12.72
C THR A 52 35.81 -18.65 11.21
N ALA A 53 36.87 -18.26 10.50
CA ALA A 53 36.92 -18.33 9.03
C ALA A 53 36.65 -19.76 8.51
N SER A 54 37.18 -20.78 9.19
CA SER A 54 36.93 -22.19 8.84
C SER A 54 35.46 -22.57 8.97
N THR A 55 34.79 -22.14 10.04
CA THR A 55 33.38 -22.44 10.30
C THR A 55 32.45 -21.71 9.34
N LEU A 56 32.70 -20.43 9.08
CA LEU A 56 31.93 -19.63 8.13
C LEU A 56 32.09 -20.14 6.69
N LYS A 57 33.30 -20.54 6.28
CA LYS A 57 33.56 -21.16 4.97
C LYS A 57 32.88 -22.53 4.83
N ARG A 58 32.96 -23.37 5.87
CA ARG A 58 32.29 -24.68 5.90
C ARG A 58 30.77 -24.55 5.74
N ASN A 59 30.19 -23.52 6.36
CA ASN A 59 28.77 -23.22 6.27
C ASN A 59 28.38 -22.43 4.99
N GLN A 60 29.32 -22.25 4.06
CA GLN A 60 29.13 -21.52 2.80
C GLN A 60 28.70 -20.05 2.95
N LEU A 61 28.94 -19.46 4.13
CA LEU A 61 28.66 -18.04 4.41
C LEU A 61 29.73 -17.10 3.83
N LEU A 62 30.89 -17.65 3.43
CA LEU A 62 31.96 -16.95 2.75
C LEU A 62 32.33 -17.72 1.49
N GLN A 63 31.76 -17.34 0.34
CA GLN A 63 32.03 -18.03 -0.92
C GLN A 63 33.42 -17.70 -1.50
N ASN A 64 33.96 -16.49 -1.26
CA ASN A 64 35.21 -16.02 -1.91
C ASN A 64 36.07 -15.07 -1.05
N CYS A 65 36.70 -15.54 0.03
CA CYS A 65 37.71 -14.71 0.75
C CYS A 65 39.01 -15.48 1.00
N SER A 66 40.13 -14.93 0.51
CA SER A 66 41.46 -15.54 0.58
C SER A 66 42.36 -14.96 1.68
N LYS A 67 41.90 -14.02 2.51
CA LYS A 67 42.72 -13.42 3.58
C LYS A 67 41.98 -13.32 4.90
N ALA A 68 42.62 -13.78 5.98
CA ALA A 68 42.05 -13.91 7.32
C ALA A 68 41.59 -12.57 7.93
N ASP A 69 42.24 -11.46 7.58
CA ASP A 69 41.93 -10.12 8.13
C ASP A 69 40.79 -9.40 7.38
N GLN A 70 40.37 -9.91 6.21
CA GLN A 70 39.16 -9.43 5.54
C GLN A 70 37.89 -10.02 6.14
N VAL A 71 37.98 -11.08 6.94
CA VAL A 71 36.79 -11.82 7.40
C VAL A 71 35.96 -11.02 8.39
N GLU A 72 36.56 -10.27 9.31
CA GLU A 72 35.80 -9.43 10.25
C GLU A 72 35.07 -8.31 9.52
N PHE A 73 35.78 -7.59 8.65
CA PHE A 73 35.23 -6.51 7.82
C PHE A 73 34.17 -7.01 6.83
N VAL A 74 34.43 -8.09 6.10
CA VAL A 74 33.51 -8.65 5.09
C VAL A 74 32.30 -9.28 5.75
N THR A 75 32.43 -9.91 6.93
CA THR A 75 31.26 -10.48 7.62
C THR A 75 30.39 -9.37 8.22
N GLU A 76 30.97 -8.32 8.82
CA GLU A 76 30.19 -7.16 9.27
C GLU A 76 29.50 -6.45 8.08
N THR A 77 30.21 -6.25 6.98
CA THR A 77 29.68 -5.61 5.76
C THR A 77 28.60 -6.46 5.07
N LEU A 78 28.81 -7.78 4.94
CA LEU A 78 27.81 -8.67 4.33
C LEU A 78 26.54 -8.75 5.18
N LEU A 79 26.68 -8.76 6.51
CA LEU A 79 25.52 -8.78 7.40
C LEU A 79 24.77 -7.45 7.39
N GLU A 80 25.48 -6.32 7.26
CA GLU A 80 24.85 -5.01 7.02
C GLU A 80 24.12 -4.95 5.67
N ILE A 81 24.70 -5.51 4.61
CA ILE A 81 24.05 -5.59 3.30
C ILE A 81 22.79 -6.46 3.37
N VAL A 82 22.84 -7.62 4.05
CA VAL A 82 21.66 -8.47 4.25
C VAL A 82 20.59 -7.75 5.06
N ASP A 83 20.97 -7.01 6.12
CA ASP A 83 20.06 -6.18 6.92
C ASP A 83 19.36 -5.09 6.07
N VAL A 84 20.11 -4.44 5.17
CA VAL A 84 19.56 -3.41 4.27
C VAL A 84 18.62 -4.06 3.24
N MET A 85 19.01 -5.19 2.65
CA MET A 85 18.18 -5.90 1.69
C MET A 85 16.90 -6.44 2.33
N GLN A 86 16.95 -6.99 3.55
CA GLN A 86 15.75 -7.45 4.26
C GLN A 86 14.81 -6.29 4.60
N ARG A 87 15.34 -5.14 5.05
CA ARG A 87 14.53 -3.93 5.25
C ARG A 87 13.87 -3.45 3.95
N GLN A 88 14.59 -3.46 2.83
CA GLN A 88 14.04 -3.13 1.51
C GLN A 88 12.95 -4.11 1.07
N VAL A 89 13.13 -5.41 1.31
CA VAL A 89 12.12 -6.44 1.01
C VAL A 89 10.85 -6.22 1.83
N VAL A 90 10.98 -5.96 3.14
CA VAL A 90 9.83 -5.67 4.02
C VAL A 90 9.10 -4.40 3.55
N PHE A 91 9.83 -3.34 3.22
CA PHE A 91 9.25 -2.10 2.68
C PHE A 91 8.53 -2.33 1.34
N LEU A 92 9.10 -3.15 0.44
CA LEU A 92 8.46 -3.51 -0.82
C LEU A 92 7.17 -4.32 -0.58
N GLN A 93 7.18 -5.27 0.36
CA GLN A 93 6.01 -6.06 0.72
C GLN A 93 4.88 -5.20 1.30
N SER A 94 5.20 -4.24 2.18
CA SER A 94 4.20 -3.31 2.71
C SER A 94 3.63 -2.43 1.60
N THR A 95 4.47 -1.91 0.72
CA THR A 95 4.05 -1.08 -0.43
C THR A 95 3.13 -1.85 -1.37
N VAL A 96 3.47 -3.10 -1.70
CA VAL A 96 2.62 -3.97 -2.54
C VAL A 96 1.26 -4.23 -1.88
N THR A 97 1.24 -4.45 -0.57
CA THR A 97 0.00 -4.67 0.19
C THR A 97 -0.88 -3.42 0.18
N GLU A 98 -0.29 -2.24 0.33
CA GLU A 98 -1.00 -0.96 0.23
C GLU A 98 -1.54 -0.70 -1.17
N MET A 99 -0.76 -1.00 -2.22
CA MET A 99 -1.22 -0.91 -3.60
C MET A 99 -2.39 -1.85 -3.89
N ALA A 100 -2.36 -3.08 -3.37
CA ALA A 100 -3.47 -4.03 -3.51
C ALA A 100 -4.75 -3.50 -2.85
N ARG A 101 -4.66 -2.88 -1.67
CA ARG A 101 -5.81 -2.23 -1.01
C ARG A 101 -6.32 -1.03 -1.81
N ALA A 102 -5.43 -0.21 -2.35
CA ALA A 102 -5.82 0.94 -3.17
C ALA A 102 -6.54 0.51 -4.45
N LEU A 103 -6.10 -0.59 -5.08
CA LEU A 103 -6.77 -1.19 -6.22
C LEU A 103 -8.16 -1.71 -5.86
N GLU A 104 -8.32 -2.42 -4.74
CA GLU A 104 -9.63 -2.90 -4.28
C GLU A 104 -10.61 -1.74 -4.02
N ILE A 105 -10.15 -0.64 -3.43
CA ILE A 105 -10.95 0.58 -3.21
C ILE A 105 -11.37 1.17 -4.56
N LYS A 106 -10.45 1.25 -5.53
CA LYS A 106 -10.75 1.76 -6.87
C LYS A 106 -11.79 0.89 -7.59
N GLU A 107 -11.67 -0.43 -7.52
CA GLU A 107 -12.62 -1.36 -8.14
C GLU A 107 -14.01 -1.28 -7.50
N LYS A 108 -14.08 -1.11 -6.17
CA LYS A 108 -15.35 -0.84 -5.47
C LYS A 108 -15.96 0.49 -5.91
N MET A 109 -15.17 1.55 -5.98
CA MET A 109 -15.66 2.85 -6.46
C MET A 109 -16.17 2.78 -7.91
N GLN A 110 -15.48 2.05 -8.79
CA GLN A 110 -15.89 1.87 -10.18
C GLN A 110 -17.15 1.01 -10.34
N SER A 111 -17.32 -0.03 -9.50
CA SER A 111 -18.52 -0.88 -9.53
C SER A 111 -19.75 -0.21 -8.91
N GLU A 112 -19.57 0.75 -8.00
CA GLU A 112 -20.64 1.53 -7.38
C GLU A 112 -21.07 2.77 -8.22
N THR A 113 -20.20 3.29 -9.10
CA THR A 113 -20.59 4.31 -10.08
C THR A 113 -21.44 3.70 -11.20
N LYS A 114 -22.76 3.80 -11.06
CA LYS A 114 -23.68 3.52 -12.19
C LYS A 114 -23.29 4.40 -13.39
N PRO A 115 -23.21 3.85 -14.62
CA PRO A 115 -22.91 4.65 -15.79
C PRO A 115 -23.92 5.78 -15.90
N PHE A 116 -23.43 6.99 -16.21
CA PHE A 116 -24.30 8.13 -16.48
C PHE A 116 -25.09 7.83 -17.74
N LYS A 117 -26.41 8.01 -17.64
CA LYS A 117 -27.36 7.87 -18.74
C LYS A 117 -27.87 9.24 -19.14
N ILE A 118 -28.26 9.40 -20.39
CA ILE A 118 -28.86 10.64 -20.89
C ILE A 118 -30.36 10.60 -20.60
N PHE A 119 -30.87 11.66 -20.00
CA PHE A 119 -32.30 11.87 -19.75
C PHE A 119 -32.77 13.11 -20.49
N ARG A 120 -33.87 12.99 -21.23
CA ARG A 120 -34.55 14.11 -21.87
C ARG A 120 -35.74 14.56 -21.04
N PHE A 121 -35.90 15.87 -20.87
CA PHE A 121 -37.01 16.49 -20.15
C PHE A 121 -37.54 17.70 -20.90
N ALA A 122 -38.80 18.06 -20.66
CA ALA A 122 -39.39 19.28 -21.20
C ALA A 122 -39.79 20.26 -20.10
N VAL A 123 -39.72 21.55 -20.40
CA VAL A 123 -40.17 22.63 -19.53
C VAL A 123 -40.99 23.60 -20.36
N GLN A 124 -42.19 23.94 -19.89
CA GLN A 124 -42.96 25.05 -20.42
C GLN A 124 -42.40 26.39 -19.91
N ASN A 125 -42.05 27.29 -20.83
CA ASN A 125 -41.57 28.63 -20.48
C ASN A 125 -42.74 29.55 -20.06
N PRO A 126 -42.47 30.74 -19.52
CA PRO A 126 -43.50 31.71 -19.12
C PRO A 126 -44.42 32.14 -20.27
N GLU A 127 -43.94 32.08 -21.52
CA GLU A 127 -44.72 32.37 -22.73
C GLU A 127 -45.65 31.23 -23.16
N GLY A 128 -45.61 30.07 -22.47
CA GLY A 128 -46.44 28.90 -22.73
C GLY A 128 -45.88 27.94 -23.78
N GLU A 129 -44.70 28.19 -24.31
CA GLU A 129 -43.97 27.34 -25.24
C GLU A 129 -43.24 26.20 -24.51
N VAL A 130 -43.33 24.98 -25.04
CA VAL A 130 -42.65 23.79 -24.49
C VAL A 130 -41.26 23.64 -25.12
N LYS A 131 -40.21 23.60 -24.29
CA LYS A 131 -38.82 23.39 -24.73
C LYS A 131 -38.23 22.11 -24.16
N PHE A 132 -37.41 21.43 -24.95
CA PHE A 132 -36.78 20.15 -24.60
C PHE A 132 -35.30 20.34 -24.25
N TYR A 133 -34.84 19.59 -23.26
CA TYR A 133 -33.49 19.63 -22.70
C TYR A 133 -33.00 18.23 -22.36
N GLU A 134 -31.68 18.10 -22.23
CA GLU A 134 -31.03 16.85 -21.86
C GLU A 134 -30.11 17.04 -20.67
N THR A 135 -29.99 15.99 -19.85
CA THR A 135 -29.07 15.95 -18.71
C THR A 135 -28.49 14.55 -18.54
N MET A 136 -27.26 14.47 -18.05
CA MET A 136 -26.60 13.21 -17.72
C MET A 136 -26.72 12.92 -16.23
N ALA A 137 -27.24 11.75 -15.89
CA ALA A 137 -27.43 11.33 -14.50
C ALA A 137 -27.31 9.82 -14.34
N PRO A 138 -26.96 9.30 -13.15
CA PRO A 138 -26.83 7.85 -12.93
C PRO A 138 -28.17 7.12 -12.79
N SER A 139 -29.28 7.85 -12.67
CA SER A 139 -30.65 7.31 -12.61
C SER A 139 -31.69 8.43 -12.72
N LEU A 140 -32.97 8.06 -12.86
CA LEU A 140 -34.10 8.98 -13.01
C LEU A 140 -34.25 9.98 -11.86
N GLY A 141 -34.03 9.56 -10.60
CA GLY A 141 -34.18 10.43 -9.42
C GLY A 141 -33.21 11.62 -9.41
N PRO A 142 -31.90 11.39 -9.54
CA PRO A 142 -30.91 12.46 -9.74
C PRO A 142 -31.19 13.30 -10.99
N ALA A 143 -31.60 12.69 -12.11
CA ALA A 143 -31.97 13.41 -13.33
C ALA A 143 -33.12 14.41 -13.07
N PHE A 144 -34.15 13.98 -12.34
CA PHE A 144 -35.29 14.83 -11.97
C PHE A 144 -34.87 16.01 -11.09
N LYS A 145 -33.94 15.79 -10.14
CA LYS A 145 -33.40 16.89 -9.32
C LYS A 145 -32.66 17.92 -10.16
N VAL A 146 -31.85 17.48 -11.12
CA VAL A 146 -31.13 18.39 -12.03
C VAL A 146 -32.11 19.14 -12.93
N ALA A 147 -33.08 18.45 -13.53
CA ALA A 147 -34.12 19.06 -14.36
C ALA A 147 -34.97 20.09 -13.58
N MET A 148 -35.32 19.78 -12.33
CA MET A 148 -36.04 20.70 -11.43
C MET A 148 -35.22 21.96 -11.12
N ASN A 149 -33.94 21.81 -10.81
CA ASN A 149 -33.06 22.95 -10.54
C ASN A 149 -32.86 23.81 -11.78
N PHE A 150 -32.73 23.18 -12.96
CA PHE A 150 -32.63 23.87 -14.24
C PHE A 150 -33.90 24.65 -14.58
N ALA A 151 -35.08 24.02 -14.45
CA ALA A 151 -36.36 24.68 -14.71
C ALA A 151 -36.51 25.93 -13.83
N LYS A 152 -36.23 25.80 -12.53
CA LYS A 152 -36.32 26.90 -11.58
C LYS A 152 -35.35 28.04 -11.86
N SER A 153 -34.11 27.72 -12.25
CA SER A 153 -33.10 28.74 -12.52
C SER A 153 -33.35 29.49 -13.82
N GLN A 154 -33.91 28.83 -14.84
CA GLN A 154 -34.15 29.42 -16.15
C GLN A 154 -35.50 30.12 -16.28
N TYR A 155 -36.55 29.55 -15.69
CA TYR A 155 -37.94 29.97 -15.94
C TYR A 155 -38.67 30.45 -14.67
N GLY A 156 -37.99 30.47 -13.53
CA GLY A 156 -38.48 31.02 -12.28
C GLY A 156 -38.92 29.96 -11.25
N PRO A 157 -39.17 30.35 -9.99
CA PRO A 157 -39.32 29.42 -8.86
C PRO A 157 -40.43 28.37 -8.99
N GLU A 158 -41.50 28.70 -9.72
CA GLU A 158 -42.67 27.85 -9.97
C GLU A 158 -42.50 26.91 -11.17
N ALA A 159 -41.44 27.10 -11.97
CA ALA A 159 -41.17 26.27 -13.13
C ALA A 159 -40.78 24.85 -12.72
N LYS A 160 -41.33 23.87 -13.42
CA LYS A 160 -41.10 22.44 -13.19
C LYS A 160 -41.00 21.70 -14.53
N PRO A 161 -40.25 20.59 -14.58
CA PRO A 161 -40.26 19.72 -15.75
C PRO A 161 -41.62 19.04 -15.90
N ASP A 162 -42.14 19.01 -17.13
CA ASP A 162 -43.43 18.39 -17.48
C ASP A 162 -43.32 16.87 -17.61
N PHE A 163 -42.18 16.39 -18.12
CA PHE A 163 -41.80 14.98 -18.12
C PHE A 163 -40.29 14.83 -18.01
N ILE A 164 -39.84 13.64 -17.63
CA ILE A 164 -38.44 13.21 -17.75
C ILE A 164 -38.40 11.74 -18.15
N ALA A 165 -37.60 11.41 -19.16
CA ALA A 165 -37.45 10.04 -19.66
C ALA A 165 -35.98 9.75 -19.97
N GLU A 166 -35.58 8.50 -19.74
CA GLU A 166 -34.28 8.00 -20.20
C GLU A 166 -34.29 7.97 -21.73
N VAL A 167 -33.24 8.51 -22.36
CA VAL A 167 -33.02 8.35 -23.79
C VAL A 167 -32.46 6.95 -24.00
N PRO A 168 -33.11 6.08 -24.79
CA PRO A 168 -32.54 4.78 -25.14
C PRO A 168 -31.21 5.01 -25.84
N ASP A 169 -30.19 4.22 -25.51
CA ASP A 169 -28.99 4.17 -26.33
C ASP A 169 -29.43 3.61 -27.70
N ASP A 170 -29.32 4.43 -28.76
CA ASP A 170 -29.55 3.98 -30.13
C ASP A 170 -28.42 2.96 -30.46
N GLU A 171 -28.74 1.67 -30.45
CA GLU A 171 -27.94 0.61 -31.10
C GLU A 171 -28.10 0.65 -32.63
#